data_AF-A0A3T2UX33-F1
#
_entry.id   AF-A0A3T2UX33-F1
#
_cell.length_a   1.000
_cell.length_b   1.000
_cell.length_c   1.000
_cell.angle_alpha   90.00
_cell.angle_beta   90.00
_cell.angle_gamma   90.00
#
_symmetry.space_group_name_H-M   'P 1'
#
loop_
_entity.id
_entity.type
_entity.pdbx_description
1 polymer ?
#
loop_
_entity_poly.entity_id
_entity_poly.type
_entity_poly.pdbx_seq_one_letter_code
_entity_poly.pdbx_strand_id
1 'polypeptide(L)'
;MVSDKRADIIVSLPQIKIPIEIKRDYHRDVWTALNGQLDKLYTKNPDAAGHGIYLVFWFGSARPNSLPHLAKNTSQPENASAMENMLNETVPVDKRDRLSAIVIDVSCEGIPPVEAPKSSV
;
A
#
# COMPACT_ATOMS: atom_id res chain seq x y z
N MET A 1 -1.10 -12.89 26.50
CA MET A 1 -2.16 -12.57 25.52
C MET A 1 -1.49 -12.26 24.19
N VAL A 2 -1.55 -13.18 23.24
CA VAL A 2 -1.09 -12.93 21.86
C VAL A 2 -2.12 -12.00 21.24
N SER A 3 -1.74 -10.74 21.03
CA SER A 3 -2.64 -9.76 20.41
C SER A 3 -2.95 -10.26 19.00
N ASP A 4 -4.23 -10.55 18.76
CA ASP A 4 -4.83 -10.98 17.50
C ASP A 4 -4.81 -9.83 16.47
N LYS A 5 -3.63 -9.24 16.26
CA LYS A 5 -3.37 -8.31 15.16
C LYS A 5 -2.99 -9.16 13.97
N ARG A 6 -3.85 -9.17 12.96
CA ARG A 6 -3.67 -9.90 11.71
C ARG A 6 -3.32 -8.90 10.63
N ALA A 7 -2.36 -9.23 9.78
CA ALA A 7 -2.18 -8.54 8.51
C ALA A 7 -3.47 -8.66 7.68
N ASP A 8 -3.71 -7.72 6.78
CA ASP A 8 -4.91 -7.72 5.93
C ASP A 8 -5.00 -9.02 5.10
N ILE A 9 -3.86 -9.49 4.57
CA ILE A 9 -3.76 -10.78 3.88
C ILE A 9 -2.51 -11.53 4.37
N ILE A 10 -2.61 -12.86 4.52
CA ILE A 10 -1.46 -13.75 4.71
C ILE A 10 -1.45 -14.75 3.56
N VAL A 11 -0.39 -14.73 2.75
CA VAL A 11 -0.12 -15.78 1.77
C VAL A 11 0.67 -16.88 2.45
N SER A 12 0.15 -18.11 2.45
CA SER A 12 0.81 -19.25 3.11
C SER A 12 1.25 -20.28 2.08
N LEU A 13 2.53 -20.63 2.12
CA LEU A 13 3.17 -21.73 1.40
C LEU A 13 3.75 -22.69 2.46
N PRO A 14 4.14 -23.93 2.09
CA PRO A 14 4.85 -24.80 3.02
C PRO A 14 6.07 -24.06 3.61
N GLN A 15 6.11 -23.92 4.93
CA GLN A 15 7.18 -23.27 5.71
C GLN A 15 7.39 -21.77 5.46
N ILE A 16 6.54 -21.11 4.66
CA ILE A 16 6.68 -19.69 4.33
C ILE A 16 5.34 -18.98 4.50
N LYS A 17 5.32 -17.86 5.23
CA LYS A 17 4.16 -16.97 5.35
C LYS A 17 4.55 -15.56 4.92
N ILE A 18 3.85 -15.01 3.94
CA ILE A 18 4.09 -13.65 3.46
C ILE A 18 2.91 -12.78 3.90
N PRO A 19 3.08 -11.95 4.94
CA PRO A 19 2.09 -10.95 5.29
C PRO A 19 2.02 -9.84 4.25
N ILE A 20 0.80 -9.41 3.95
CA ILE A 20 0.51 -8.26 3.12
C ILE A 20 -0.33 -7.28 3.94
N GLU A 21 0.19 -6.06 4.08
CA GLU A 21 -0.53 -4.94 4.69
C GLU A 21 -0.98 -3.99 3.58
N ILE A 22 -2.25 -3.57 3.62
CA ILE A 22 -2.89 -2.83 2.55
C ILE A 22 -3.28 -1.44 3.06
N LYS A 23 -2.96 -0.41 2.29
CA LYS A 23 -3.44 0.96 2.53
C LYS A 23 -3.96 1.60 1.25
N ARG A 24 -4.72 2.68 1.45
CA ARG A 24 -5.03 3.64 0.39
C ARG A 24 -3.94 4.70 0.39
N ASP A 25 -3.64 5.25 -0.77
CA ASP A 25 -2.67 6.34 -0.94
C ASP A 25 -2.93 7.58 -0.05
N TYR A 26 -4.20 7.91 0.22
CA TYR A 26 -4.58 8.98 1.16
C TYR A 26 -4.75 8.55 2.63
N HIS A 27 -4.33 7.33 2.99
CA HIS A 27 -4.43 6.88 4.38
C HIS A 27 -3.42 7.62 5.26
N ARG A 28 -3.84 8.15 6.42
CA ARG A 28 -2.99 8.93 7.35
C ARG A 28 -1.62 8.31 7.68
N ASP A 29 -1.57 6.98 7.75
CA ASP A 29 -0.37 6.23 8.12
C ASP A 29 0.35 5.60 6.91
N VAL A 30 0.03 6.00 5.67
CA VAL A 30 0.53 5.34 4.45
C VAL A 30 2.06 5.32 4.36
N TRP A 31 2.73 6.33 4.92
CA TRP A 31 4.19 6.46 4.92
C TRP A 31 4.87 5.71 6.06
N THR A 32 4.14 5.36 7.12
CA THR A 32 4.71 4.75 8.33
C THR A 32 4.31 3.30 8.50
N ALA A 33 3.24 2.84 7.85
CA ALA A 33 2.69 1.50 8.01
C ALA A 33 3.63 0.38 7.56
N LEU A 34 4.46 0.60 6.53
CA LEU A 34 5.45 -0.39 6.08
C LEU A 34 6.43 -0.75 7.21
N ASN A 35 7.15 0.25 7.73
CA ASN A 35 8.16 0.03 8.78
C ASN A 35 7.54 -0.11 10.18
N GLY A 36 6.35 0.43 10.38
CA GLY A 36 5.69 0.51 11.69
C GLY A 36 4.73 -0.65 11.98
N GLN A 37 3.99 -1.10 10.98
CA GLN A 37 2.98 -2.15 11.11
C GLN A 37 3.49 -3.45 10.50
N LEU A 38 3.82 -3.47 9.21
CA LEU A 38 4.25 -4.68 8.51
C LEU A 38 5.53 -5.28 9.11
N ASP A 39 6.62 -4.50 9.15
CA ASP A 39 7.92 -4.94 9.65
C ASP A 39 7.92 -5.23 11.16
N LYS A 40 7.35 -4.35 11.99
CA LYS A 40 7.44 -4.52 13.44
C LYS A 40 6.50 -5.58 14.02
N LEU A 41 5.37 -5.83 13.37
CA LEU A 41 4.31 -6.70 13.92
C LEU A 41 4.29 -8.07 13.26
N TYR A 42 4.54 -8.17 11.95
CA TYR A 42 4.21 -9.40 11.22
C TYR A 42 5.44 -10.17 10.72
N THR A 43 6.52 -9.49 10.35
CA THR A 43 7.72 -10.19 9.84
C THR A 43 8.56 -10.86 10.94
N LYS A 44 8.24 -10.61 12.22
CA LYS A 44 8.82 -11.28 13.40
C LYS A 44 8.34 -12.72 13.58
N ASN A 45 7.29 -13.14 12.88
CA ASN A 45 6.89 -14.54 12.87
C ASN A 45 8.04 -15.36 12.23
N PRO A 46 8.53 -16.44 12.88
CA PRO A 46 9.57 -17.30 12.31
C PRO A 46 9.25 -17.76 10.88
N ASP A 47 7.97 -18.06 10.61
CA ASP A 47 7.51 -18.50 9.29
C ASP A 47 7.56 -17.40 8.22
N ALA A 48 7.60 -16.13 8.62
CA ALA A 48 7.72 -15.00 7.70
C ALA A 48 9.19 -14.66 7.39
N ALA A 49 10.12 -15.04 8.26
CA ALA A 49 11.57 -14.85 8.07
C ALA A 49 11.99 -13.41 7.68
N GLY A 50 11.22 -12.39 8.08
CA GLY A 50 11.48 -11.01 7.68
C GLY A 50 10.74 -10.53 6.44
N HIS A 51 10.06 -11.41 5.69
CA HIS A 51 9.42 -11.07 4.41
C HIS A 51 8.04 -10.46 4.60
N GLY A 52 7.69 -9.53 3.70
CA GLY A 52 6.37 -8.91 3.68
C GLY A 52 6.18 -7.98 2.49
N ILE A 53 4.92 -7.83 2.07
CA ILE A 53 4.54 -6.92 0.99
C ILE A 53 3.70 -5.78 1.57
N TYR A 54 4.06 -4.55 1.25
CA TYR A 54 3.23 -3.40 1.54
C TYR A 54 2.50 -2.97 0.29
N LEU A 55 1.18 -3.12 0.27
CA LEU A 55 0.35 -2.83 -0.89
C LEU A 55 -0.37 -1.48 -0.70
N VAL A 56 -0.25 -0.59 -1.67
CA VAL A 56 -1.01 0.66 -1.70
C VAL A 56 -1.89 0.73 -2.94
N PHE A 57 -3.16 1.06 -2.75
CA PHE A 57 -4.04 1.41 -3.86
C PHE A 57 -3.97 2.91 -4.12
N TRP A 58 -3.58 3.27 -5.35
CA TRP A 58 -3.50 4.64 -5.83
C TRP A 58 -4.80 5.05 -6.52
N PHE A 59 -5.47 6.07 -5.99
CA PHE A 59 -6.76 6.57 -6.48
C PHE A 59 -6.63 7.85 -7.31
N GLY A 60 -5.43 8.42 -7.43
CA GLY A 60 -5.19 9.60 -8.28
C GLY A 60 -6.11 10.78 -7.97
N SER A 61 -6.71 11.38 -8.99
CA SER A 61 -7.64 12.50 -8.83
C SER A 61 -8.99 12.11 -8.20
N ALA A 62 -9.34 10.82 -8.16
CA ALA A 62 -10.58 10.32 -7.58
C ALA A 62 -10.55 10.19 -6.04
N ARG A 63 -9.46 10.62 -5.39
CA ARG A 63 -9.30 10.57 -3.94
C ARG A 63 -10.26 11.54 -3.22
N PRO A 64 -10.91 11.12 -2.12
CA PRO A 64 -11.72 12.02 -1.29
C PRO A 64 -10.89 12.96 -0.41
N ASN A 65 -9.63 12.62 -0.15
CA ASN A 65 -8.73 13.37 0.73
C ASN A 65 -7.37 13.60 0.07
N SER A 66 -6.69 14.67 0.46
CA SER A 66 -5.31 14.93 0.04
C SER A 66 -4.35 13.87 0.57
N LEU A 67 -3.23 13.68 -0.13
CA LEU A 67 -2.19 12.78 0.33
C LEU A 67 -1.56 13.33 1.63
N PRO A 68 -1.28 12.46 2.62
CA PRO A 68 -0.46 12.85 3.75
C PRO A 68 0.96 13.19 3.28
N HIS A 69 1.65 14.06 4.00
CA HIS A 69 3.05 14.37 3.72
C HIS A 69 3.98 13.33 4.35
N LEU A 70 4.95 12.85 3.58
CA LEU A 70 6.02 11.96 4.07
C LEU A 70 6.89 12.68 5.12
N ALA A 71 7.37 13.88 4.80
CA ALA A 71 8.04 14.79 5.71
C ALA A 71 7.70 16.24 5.35
N LYS A 72 8.02 17.17 6.26
CA LYS A 72 7.89 18.61 5.96
C LYS A 72 8.76 18.94 4.74
N ASN A 73 8.16 19.52 3.71
CA ASN A 73 8.80 19.95 2.44
C ASN A 73 9.20 18.83 1.46
N THR A 74 8.69 17.60 1.59
CA THR A 74 8.84 16.59 0.53
C THR A 74 7.78 16.81 -0.56
N SER A 75 8.17 16.69 -1.83
CA SER A 75 7.23 16.66 -2.96
C SER A 75 6.26 15.49 -2.81
N GLN A 76 4.99 15.71 -3.16
CA GLN A 76 4.03 14.62 -3.18
C GLN A 76 4.25 13.76 -4.44
N PRO A 77 4.02 12.44 -4.38
CA PRO A 77 4.06 11.62 -5.57
C PRO A 77 3.00 12.08 -6.56
N GLU A 78 3.36 12.17 -7.84
CA GLU A 78 2.45 12.61 -8.90
C GLU A 78 1.62 11.46 -9.49
N ASN A 79 2.12 10.23 -9.37
CA ASN A 79 1.49 9.01 -9.90
C ASN A 79 1.84 7.79 -9.03
N ALA A 80 1.20 6.64 -9.32
CA ALA A 80 1.39 5.39 -8.59
C ALA A 80 2.86 4.94 -8.54
N SER A 81 3.58 5.02 -9.67
CA SER A 81 4.99 4.62 -9.75
C SER A 81 5.91 5.52 -8.91
N ALA A 82 5.68 6.83 -8.93
CA ALA A 82 6.40 7.77 -8.07
C ALA A 82 6.18 7.43 -6.58
N MET A 83 4.95 7.10 -6.18
CA MET A 83 4.64 6.69 -4.82
C MET A 83 5.34 5.37 -4.45
N GLU A 84 5.38 4.40 -5.36
CA GLU A 84 6.05 3.12 -5.15
C GLU A 84 7.55 3.31 -4.89
N ASN A 85 8.21 4.13 -5.70
CA ASN A 85 9.62 4.45 -5.53
C ASN A 85 9.89 5.11 -4.18
N MET A 86 9.09 6.13 -3.83
CA MET A 86 9.21 6.82 -2.54
C MET A 86 8.99 5.89 -1.35
N LEU A 87 8.03 4.95 -1.44
CA LEU A 87 7.79 3.97 -0.38
C LEU A 87 8.96 3.00 -0.23
N ASN A 88 9.50 2.48 -1.34
CA ASN A 88 10.66 1.57 -1.31
C ASN A 88 11.94 2.27 -0.82
N GLU A 89 12.10 3.58 -1.07
CA GLU A 89 13.20 4.36 -0.51
C GLU A 89 13.16 4.46 1.03
N THR A 90 11.95 4.43 1.62
CA THR A 90 11.79 4.45 3.08
C THR A 90 12.16 3.13 3.76
N VAL A 91 12.37 2.05 2.99
CA VAL A 91 12.76 0.75 3.52
C VAL A 91 14.24 0.78 3.93
N PRO A 92 14.58 0.42 5.19
CA PRO A 92 15.96 0.28 5.64
C PRO A 92 16.77 -0.63 4.73
N VAL A 93 18.02 -0.27 4.45
CA VAL A 93 18.89 -0.97 3.48
C VAL A 93 19.03 -2.47 3.79
N ASP A 94 19.08 -2.82 5.07
CA ASP A 94 19.18 -4.18 5.59
C ASP A 94 17.92 -5.04 5.40
N LYS A 95 16.82 -4.45 4.91
CA LYS A 95 15.52 -5.10 4.74
C LYS A 95 14.97 -5.07 3.32
N ARG A 96 15.66 -4.41 2.39
CA ARG A 96 15.19 -4.24 1.00
C ARG A 96 15.11 -5.55 0.22
N ASP A 97 15.81 -6.58 0.68
CA ASP A 97 15.74 -7.95 0.16
C ASP A 97 14.47 -8.70 0.59
N ARG A 98 13.76 -8.22 1.62
CA ARG A 98 12.63 -8.94 2.24
C ARG A 98 11.33 -8.15 2.26
N LEU A 99 11.43 -6.82 2.31
CA LEU A 99 10.30 -5.91 2.31
C LEU A 99 10.23 -5.19 0.98
N SER A 100 9.06 -5.23 0.36
CA SER A 100 8.80 -4.50 -0.87
C SER A 100 7.46 -3.77 -0.77
N ALA A 101 7.44 -2.52 -1.21
CA ALA A 101 6.21 -1.79 -1.46
C ALA A 101 5.78 -1.96 -2.91
N ILE A 102 4.49 -2.24 -3.12
CA ILE A 102 3.84 -2.31 -4.43
C ILE A 102 2.69 -1.33 -4.43
N VAL A 103 2.56 -0.54 -5.49
CA VAL A 103 1.45 0.41 -5.66
C VAL A 103 0.63 0.02 -6.89
N ILE A 104 -0.64 -0.31 -6.68
CA ILE A 104 -1.58 -0.61 -7.76
C ILE A 104 -2.38 0.65 -8.08
N ASP A 105 -2.26 1.12 -9.31
CA ASP A 105 -3.10 2.18 -9.85
C ASP A 105 -4.53 1.68 -10.06
N VAL A 106 -5.46 2.25 -9.30
CA VAL A 106 -6.91 2.03 -9.41
C VAL A 106 -7.64 3.34 -9.69
N SER A 107 -6.92 4.37 -10.14
CA SER A 107 -7.54 5.64 -10.51
C SER A 107 -8.41 5.44 -11.74
N CYS A 108 -9.69 5.77 -11.61
CA CYS A 108 -10.61 5.77 -12.74
C CYS A 108 -10.57 7.17 -13.39
N GLU A 109 -9.66 7.40 -14.33
CA GLU A 109 -9.84 8.51 -15.26
C GLU A 109 -10.93 8.14 -16.27
N GLY A 110 -12.16 8.56 -15.97
CA GLY A 110 -13.27 8.62 -16.91
C GLY A 110 -13.59 7.33 -17.68
N ILE A 111 -14.32 6.40 -17.07
CA ILE A 111 -15.36 5.74 -17.86
C ILE A 111 -16.47 6.79 -17.98
N PRO A 112 -16.68 7.44 -19.14
CA PRO A 112 -17.82 8.32 -19.30
C PRO A 112 -19.09 7.51 -19.00
N PRO A 113 -20.09 8.10 -18.33
CA PRO A 113 -21.36 7.42 -18.10
C PRO A 113 -21.85 6.88 -19.45
N VAL A 114 -22.14 5.58 -19.54
CA VAL A 114 -22.83 5.01 -20.70
C VAL A 114 -24.09 5.85 -20.91
N GLU A 115 -24.16 6.62 -21.99
CA GLU A 115 -25.31 7.45 -22.29
C GLU A 115 -26.55 6.54 -22.30
N ALA A 116 -27.47 6.80 -21.37
CA ALA A 116 -28.75 6.11 -21.35
C ALA A 116 -29.45 6.34 -22.71
N PRO A 117 -30.04 5.31 -23.33
CA PRO A 117 -30.69 5.46 -24.62
C PRO A 117 -31.74 6.55 -24.53
N LYS A 118 -31.55 7.63 -25.30
CA LYS A 118 -32.53 8.71 -25.42
C LYS A 118 -33.84 8.08 -25.90
N SER A 119 -34.85 8.11 -25.04
CA SER A 119 -36.21 7.72 -25.40
C SER A 119 -36.67 8.69 -26.49
N SER A 120 -36.72 8.21 -27.73
CA SER A 120 -37.38 8.92 -28.82
C SER A 120 -38.87 9.03 -28.48
N VAL A 121 -39.35 10.27 -28.35
CA VAL A 121 -40.76 10.62 -28.42
C VAL A 121 -41.11 10.86 -29.88
#